data_AF-A0A2K1J267-F1
#
_entry.id   AF-A0A2K1J267-F1
#
_cell.length_a   1.000
_cell.length_b   1.000
_cell.length_c   1.000
_cell.angle_alpha   90.00
_cell.angle_beta   90.00
_cell.angle_gamma   90.00
#
_symmetry.space_group_name_H-M   'P 1'
#
loop_
_entity.id
_entity.type
_entity.pdbx_description
1 polymer ?
#
loop_
_entity_poly.entity_id
_entity_poly.type
_entity_poly.pdbx_seq_one_letter_code
_entity_poly.pdbx_strand_id
1 'polypeptide(L)'
;MEEFIPSYPSMLDNNFVDNLWKEKKFYKTKKLNKSSLYPHQEIVRRFMLPQMPYNNLLLFHNVESGKTFTSITIVESHKFCKGRALILVRGRTSTDNFKDQIHKWLGREVKYYEIKKYISFANKIFIENPKSKS
;
A
#
# COMPACT_ATOMS: atom_id res chain seq x y z
N MET A 1 15.56 20.19 -3.59
CA MET A 1 14.90 18.93 -3.95
C MET A 1 16.04 17.91 -3.87
N GLU A 2 16.33 17.45 -2.65
CA GLU A 2 17.54 16.69 -2.34
C GLU A 2 17.15 15.40 -1.62
N GLU A 3 17.92 14.37 -1.91
CA GLU A 3 17.59 12.95 -1.89
C GLU A 3 17.06 12.45 -0.55
N PHE A 4 15.77 12.12 -0.55
CA PHE A 4 15.08 11.41 0.52
C PHE A 4 15.18 9.89 0.29
N ILE A 5 16.37 9.38 -0.01
CA ILE A 5 16.64 7.93 -0.01
C ILE A 5 17.44 7.63 1.25
N PRO A 6 16.90 6.84 2.19
CA PRO A 6 17.70 6.29 3.25
C PRO A 6 18.78 5.37 2.69
N SER A 7 20.06 5.74 2.83
CA SER A 7 21.14 4.77 2.70
C SER A 7 21.04 3.80 3.88
N TYR A 8 20.55 2.59 3.64
CA TYR A 8 20.53 1.56 4.67
C TYR A 8 21.96 1.08 4.94
N PRO A 9 22.34 0.89 6.22
CA PRO A 9 23.62 0.26 6.55
C PRO A 9 23.65 -1.17 6.00
N SER A 10 24.85 -1.62 5.64
CA SER A 10 25.06 -2.99 5.18
C SER A 10 24.60 -3.98 6.25
N MET A 11 23.90 -5.04 5.83
CA MET A 11 23.46 -6.13 6.73
C MET A 11 24.63 -6.91 7.34
N LEU A 12 25.85 -6.73 6.81
CA LEU A 12 27.09 -7.31 7.32
C LEU A 12 27.80 -6.41 8.34
N ASP A 13 27.26 -5.22 8.61
CA ASP A 13 27.80 -4.32 9.64
C ASP A 13 27.43 -4.86 11.03
N ASN A 14 28.42 -5.11 11.88
CA ASN A 14 28.19 -5.58 13.25
C ASN A 14 27.38 -4.56 14.09
N ASN A 15 27.36 -3.30 13.67
CA ASN A 15 26.57 -2.24 14.29
C ASN A 15 25.28 -1.93 13.53
N PHE A 16 24.84 -2.83 12.63
CA PHE A 16 23.65 -2.64 11.80
C PHE A 16 22.42 -2.25 12.63
N VAL A 17 22.19 -2.97 13.73
CA VAL A 17 21.05 -2.72 14.62
C VAL A 17 21.13 -1.32 15.20
N ASP A 18 22.26 -0.95 15.81
CA ASP A 18 22.44 0.38 16.42
C ASP A 18 22.33 1.53 15.42
N ASN A 19 22.83 1.31 14.20
CA ASN A 19 22.74 2.28 13.10
C ASN A 19 21.30 2.41 12.59
N LEU A 20 20.55 1.31 12.50
CA LEU A 20 19.13 1.31 12.16
C LEU A 20 18.29 2.04 13.22
N TRP A 21 18.57 1.84 14.50
CA TRP A 21 17.86 2.50 15.61
C TRP A 21 18.11 4.02 15.64
N LYS A 22 19.28 4.49 15.20
CA LYS A 22 19.64 5.91 15.10
C LYS A 22 19.02 6.61 13.88
N GLU A 23 18.50 5.86 12.90
CA GLU A 23 17.85 6.41 11.72
C GLU A 23 16.55 7.13 12.12
N LYS A 24 16.63 8.47 12.22
CA LYS A 24 15.51 9.35 12.54
C LYS A 24 14.29 9.21 11.61
N LYS A 25 14.38 8.46 10.51
CA LYS A 25 13.35 8.31 9.48
C LYS A 25 12.18 7.42 9.94
N PHE A 26 12.44 6.47 10.84
CA PHE A 26 11.40 5.65 11.46
C PHE A 26 10.59 6.43 12.52
N TYR A 27 11.26 7.32 13.25
CA TYR A 27 10.69 8.01 14.44
C TYR A 27 10.36 9.49 14.24
N LYS A 28 10.94 10.19 13.25
CA LYS A 28 10.52 11.54 12.87
C LYS A 28 9.17 11.43 12.18
N THR A 29 8.15 11.40 13.02
CA THR A 29 6.83 11.86 12.69
C THR A 29 6.98 13.33 12.31
N LYS A 30 7.17 13.62 11.01
CA LYS A 30 6.66 14.88 10.47
C LYS A 30 5.23 14.89 11.00
N LYS A 31 4.86 15.88 11.85
CA LYS A 31 3.46 16.11 12.21
C LYS A 31 2.75 16.33 10.89
N LEU A 32 2.34 15.24 10.26
CA LEU A 32 1.48 15.24 9.11
C LEU A 32 0.16 15.62 9.74
N ASN A 33 -0.16 16.90 9.65
CA ASN A 33 -1.37 17.52 10.19
C ASN A 33 -2.53 16.51 10.14
N LYS A 34 -2.97 16.03 11.31
CA LYS A 34 -4.10 15.09 11.47
C LYS A 34 -4.10 13.92 10.46
N SER A 35 -3.13 13.00 10.50
CA SER A 35 -3.41 11.68 9.92
C SER A 35 -4.41 10.96 10.83
N SER A 36 -5.65 10.83 10.40
CA SER A 36 -6.74 10.07 11.06
C SER A 36 -6.50 8.55 11.09
N LEU A 37 -5.26 8.10 10.90
CA LEU A 37 -4.86 6.71 10.85
C LEU A 37 -4.52 6.23 12.25
N TYR A 38 -4.92 4.99 12.56
CA TYR A 38 -4.44 4.34 13.76
C TYR A 38 -2.94 3.98 13.63
N PRO A 39 -2.21 3.86 14.75
CA PRO A 39 -0.77 3.59 14.73
C PRO A 39 -0.37 2.36 13.89
N HIS A 40 -1.14 1.27 13.95
CA HIS A 40 -0.87 0.06 13.16
C HIS A 40 -1.01 0.30 11.64
N GLN A 41 -1.94 1.16 11.23
CA GLN A 41 -2.14 1.52 9.82
C GLN A 41 -1.01 2.41 9.30
N GLU A 42 -0.52 3.32 10.13
CA GLU A 42 0.60 4.20 9.79
C GLU A 42 1.90 3.43 9.61
N ILE A 43 2.16 2.42 10.45
CA ILE A 43 3.32 1.53 10.31
C ILE A 43 3.29 0.85 8.93
N VAL A 44 2.15 0.27 8.57
CA VAL A 44 1.95 -0.43 7.30
C VAL A 44 2.12 0.53 6.11
N ARG A 45 1.58 1.75 6.21
CA ARG A 45 1.75 2.78 5.18
C ARG A 45 3.22 3.14 4.98
N ARG A 46 3.96 3.37 6.07
CA ARG A 46 5.38 3.74 6.03
C ARG A 46 6.23 2.63 5.42
N PHE A 47 5.94 1.39 5.80
CA PHE A 47 6.62 0.21 5.25
C PHE A 47 6.45 0.10 3.73
N MET A 48 5.27 0.45 3.22
CA MET A 48 4.94 0.43 1.80
C MET A 48 5.07 1.80 1.14
N LEU A 49 5.98 2.68 1.57
CA LEU A 49 6.21 3.93 0.83
C LEU A 49 6.90 3.66 -0.52
N PRO A 50 6.68 4.47 -1.56
CA PRO A 50 7.31 4.28 -2.88
C PRO A 50 8.84 4.24 -2.87
N GLN A 51 9.45 4.81 -1.82
CA GLN A 51 10.89 4.93 -1.61
C GLN A 51 11.49 3.67 -0.99
N MET A 52 10.65 2.83 -0.39
CA MET A 52 11.08 1.63 0.31
C MET A 52 11.33 0.51 -0.71
N PRO A 53 12.30 -0.39 -0.45
CA PRO A 53 12.58 -1.51 -1.35
C PRO A 53 11.50 -2.62 -1.31
N TYR A 54 10.45 -2.44 -0.51
CA TYR A 54 9.40 -3.43 -0.31
C TYR A 54 8.26 -3.26 -1.33
N ASN A 55 8.03 -4.32 -2.12
CA ASN A 55 7.01 -4.30 -3.17
C ASN A 55 5.71 -4.99 -2.78
N ASN A 56 5.75 -5.92 -1.82
CA ASN A 56 4.63 -6.79 -1.45
C ASN A 56 4.48 -6.86 0.06
N LEU A 57 3.23 -6.94 0.54
CA LEU A 57 2.90 -7.10 1.94
C LEU A 57 1.61 -7.91 2.10
N LEU A 58 1.63 -8.94 2.94
CA LEU A 58 0.43 -9.63 3.41
C LEU A 58 -0.07 -8.99 4.70
N LEU A 59 -1.29 -8.45 4.69
CA LEU A 59 -1.87 -7.76 5.83
C LEU A 59 -2.78 -8.68 6.65
N PHE A 60 -2.25 -9.27 7.72
CA PHE A 60 -3.00 -10.15 8.63
C PHE A 60 -3.43 -9.38 9.89
N HIS A 61 -4.67 -8.92 9.90
CA HIS A 61 -5.28 -8.21 11.03
C HIS A 61 -6.68 -8.72 11.31
N ASN A 62 -7.24 -8.36 12.48
CA ASN A 62 -8.62 -8.64 12.83
C ASN A 62 -9.62 -7.97 11.86
N VAL A 63 -10.86 -8.44 11.85
CA VAL A 63 -11.98 -7.76 11.16
C VAL A 63 -12.09 -6.32 11.69
N GLU A 64 -12.55 -5.38 10.85
CA GLU A 64 -12.74 -3.96 11.22
C GLU A 64 -11.51 -3.15 11.67
N SER A 65 -10.31 -3.73 11.66
CA SER A 65 -9.04 -3.01 11.91
C SER A 65 -8.67 -1.95 10.86
N GLY A 66 -9.51 -1.75 9.85
CA GLY A 66 -9.32 -0.77 8.77
C GLY A 66 -8.31 -1.20 7.70
N LYS A 67 -8.25 -2.50 7.37
CA LYS A 67 -7.43 -3.04 6.26
C LYS A 67 -7.70 -2.33 4.92
N THR A 68 -8.96 -2.10 4.57
CA THR A 68 -9.38 -1.37 3.36
C THR A 68 -8.90 0.08 3.36
N PHE A 69 -9.04 0.78 4.49
CA PHE A 69 -8.59 2.15 4.59
C PHE A 69 -7.05 2.26 4.51
N THR A 70 -6.36 1.30 5.12
CA THR A 70 -4.89 1.20 5.06
C THR A 70 -4.41 1.03 3.61
N SER A 71 -5.06 0.15 2.82
CA SER A 71 -4.68 -0.05 1.42
C SER A 71 -4.95 1.18 0.54
N ILE A 72 -6.07 1.87 0.74
CA ILE A 72 -6.36 3.16 0.06
C ILE A 72 -5.23 4.16 0.37
N THR A 73 -4.83 4.26 1.63
CA THR A 73 -3.79 5.20 2.04
C THR A 73 -2.42 4.86 1.45
N ILE A 74 -2.08 3.57 1.32
CA ILE A 74 -0.87 3.12 0.61
C ILE A 74 -0.94 3.50 -0.88
N VAL A 75 -2.10 3.32 -1.52
CA VAL A 75 -2.24 3.70 -2.93
C VAL A 75 -2.11 5.22 -3.10
N GLU A 76 -2.68 6.02 -2.21
CA GLU A 76 -2.52 7.47 -2.25
C GLU A 76 -1.07 7.91 -2.12
N SER A 77 -0.24 7.24 -1.30
CA SER A 77 1.19 7.56 -1.19
C SER A 77 1.96 7.29 -2.50
N HIS A 78 1.44 6.42 -3.36
CA HIS A 78 2.01 6.07 -4.65
C HIS A 78 1.48 6.89 -5.83
N LYS A 79 0.49 7.76 -5.63
CA LYS A 79 -0.19 8.49 -6.72
C LYS A 79 0.76 9.20 -7.70
N PHE A 80 1.86 9.76 -7.21
CA PHE A 80 2.83 10.49 -8.03
C PHE A 80 3.92 9.59 -8.66
N CYS A 81 4.08 8.36 -8.17
CA CYS A 81 5.10 7.41 -8.64
C CYS A 81 4.52 6.34 -9.56
N LYS A 82 3.25 5.94 -9.35
CA LYS A 82 2.56 4.90 -10.10
C LYS A 82 1.25 5.48 -10.65
N GLY A 83 1.04 5.32 -11.96
CA GLY A 83 -0.08 5.97 -12.65
C GLY A 83 -1.46 5.30 -12.47
N ARG A 84 -1.51 4.05 -11.97
CA ARG A 84 -2.76 3.27 -11.79
C ARG A 84 -2.64 2.30 -10.61
N ALA A 85 -3.78 2.03 -9.98
CA ALA A 85 -3.93 1.05 -8.90
C ALA A 85 -5.03 0.05 -9.25
N LEU A 86 -4.67 -1.23 -9.34
CA LEU A 86 -5.60 -2.33 -9.58
C LEU A 86 -6.04 -2.93 -8.24
N ILE A 87 -7.34 -2.97 -7.99
CA ILE A 87 -7.95 -3.61 -6.82
C ILE A 87 -8.74 -4.83 -7.28
N LEU A 88 -8.38 -5.99 -6.76
CA LEU A 88 -9.07 -7.24 -7.02
C LEU A 88 -9.97 -7.59 -5.83
N VAL A 89 -11.26 -7.77 -6.09
CA VAL A 89 -12.26 -8.09 -5.05
C VAL A 89 -13.02 -9.37 -5.37
N ARG A 90 -13.60 -10.00 -4.35
CA ARG A 90 -14.35 -11.26 -4.50
C ARG A 90 -15.62 -11.09 -5.35
N GLY A 91 -16.43 -10.07 -5.06
CA GLY A 91 -17.77 -9.92 -5.63
C GLY A 91 -18.29 -8.49 -5.63
N ARG A 92 -19.54 -8.30 -6.10
CA ARG A 92 -20.16 -6.96 -6.30
C ARG A 92 -20.22 -6.15 -5.01
N THR A 93 -20.71 -6.74 -3.92
CA THR A 93 -20.79 -6.09 -2.61
C THR A 93 -19.43 -5.56 -2.14
N SER A 94 -18.36 -6.34 -2.33
CA SER A 94 -17.01 -5.88 -2.01
C SER A 94 -16.51 -4.77 -2.93
N THR A 95 -16.90 -4.78 -4.21
CA THR A 95 -16.63 -3.67 -5.14
C THR A 95 -17.28 -2.38 -4.65
N ASP A 96 -18.57 -2.44 -4.34
CA ASP A 96 -19.36 -1.26 -3.97
C ASP A 96 -18.87 -0.68 -2.64
N ASN A 97 -18.66 -1.54 -1.63
CA ASN A 97 -18.08 -1.14 -0.35
C ASN A 97 -16.71 -0.46 -0.52
N PHE A 98 -15.86 -0.95 -1.43
CA PHE A 98 -14.54 -0.35 -1.65
C PHE A 98 -14.66 1.02 -2.35
N LYS A 99 -15.57 1.16 -3.33
CA LYS A 99 -15.85 2.45 -3.99
C LYS A 99 -16.36 3.47 -2.99
N ASP A 100 -17.27 3.08 -2.10
CA ASP A 100 -17.81 3.96 -1.07
C ASP A 100 -16.71 4.44 -0.11
N GLN A 101 -15.78 3.55 0.28
CA GLN A 101 -14.63 3.94 1.10
C GLN A 101 -13.70 4.90 0.37
N ILE A 102 -13.41 4.67 -0.91
CA ILE A 102 -12.59 5.59 -1.72
C ILE A 102 -13.27 6.97 -1.78
N HIS A 103 -14.57 7.01 -2.10
CA HIS A 103 -15.32 8.26 -2.23
C HIS A 103 -15.38 9.02 -0.90
N LYS A 104 -15.71 8.31 0.19
CA LYS A 104 -15.77 8.87 1.54
C LYS A 104 -14.43 9.48 1.98
N TRP A 105 -13.32 8.82 1.68
CA TRP A 105 -12.00 9.24 2.16
C TRP A 105 -11.31 10.28 1.28
N LEU A 106 -11.51 10.21 -0.03
CA LEU A 106 -10.83 11.13 -0.96
C LEU A 106 -11.68 12.35 -1.30
N GLY A 107 -13.00 12.29 -1.06
CA GLY A 107 -13.94 13.39 -1.30
C GLY A 107 -14.01 13.83 -2.77
N ARG A 108 -13.52 13.01 -3.70
CA ARG A 108 -13.44 13.33 -5.13
C ARG A 108 -13.51 12.06 -5.97
N GLU A 109 -13.86 12.20 -7.23
CA GLU A 109 -13.78 11.11 -8.20
C GLU A 109 -12.31 10.85 -8.56
N VAL A 110 -11.92 9.58 -8.60
CA VAL A 110 -10.52 9.18 -8.78
C VAL A 110 -10.36 8.19 -9.92
N LYS A 111 -9.77 8.66 -11.02
CA LYS A 111 -9.64 7.90 -12.27
C LYS A 111 -8.53 6.84 -12.29
N TYR A 112 -7.61 6.85 -11.31
CA TYR A 112 -6.49 5.89 -11.29
C TYR A 112 -6.79 4.60 -10.53
N TYR A 113 -7.95 4.47 -9.87
CA TYR A 113 -8.39 3.21 -9.29
C TYR A 113 -9.14 2.38 -10.33
N GLU A 114 -8.67 1.16 -10.56
CA GLU A 114 -9.33 0.17 -11.39
C GLU A 114 -9.77 -0.99 -10.50
N ILE A 115 -11.07 -1.18 -10.31
CA ILE A 115 -11.61 -2.26 -9.45
C ILE A 115 -12.18 -3.37 -10.33
N LYS A 116 -11.65 -4.58 -10.18
CA LYS A 116 -12.07 -5.77 -10.93
C LYS A 116 -12.41 -6.93 -10.01
N LYS A 117 -13.30 -7.81 -10.47
CA LYS A 117 -13.59 -9.06 -9.79
C LYS A 117 -12.45 -10.03 -10.02
N TYR A 118 -11.95 -10.62 -8.95
CA TYR A 118 -10.82 -11.55 -8.98
C TYR A 118 -11.05 -12.70 -9.98
N ILE A 119 -12.21 -13.37 -9.91
CA ILE A 119 -12.50 -14.54 -10.76
C ILE A 119 -12.50 -14.17 -12.25
N SER A 120 -13.17 -13.07 -12.63
CA SER A 120 -13.22 -12.69 -14.04
C SER A 120 -11.85 -12.20 -14.55
N PHE A 121 -11.08 -11.52 -13.69
CA PHE A 121 -9.74 -11.07 -14.01
C PHE A 121 -8.78 -12.25 -14.19
N ALA A 122 -8.80 -13.21 -13.27
CA ALA A 122 -8.01 -14.43 -13.35
C ALA A 122 -8.33 -15.22 -14.61
N ASN A 123 -9.62 -15.47 -14.89
CA ASN A 123 -10.03 -16.21 -16.08
C ASN A 123 -9.55 -15.52 -17.37
N LYS A 124 -9.63 -14.20 -17.45
CA LYS A 124 -9.11 -13.45 -18.60
C LYS A 124 -7.61 -13.69 -18.81
N ILE A 125 -6.81 -13.59 -17.75
CA ILE A 125 -5.36 -13.83 -17.83
C ILE A 125 -5.03 -15.27 -18.23
N PHE A 126 -5.70 -16.26 -17.63
CA PHE A 126 -5.43 -17.67 -17.90
C PHE A 126 -5.89 -18.12 -19.29
N ILE A 127 -6.91 -17.48 -19.86
CA ILE A 127 -7.36 -17.74 -21.24
C ILE A 127 -6.42 -17.07 -22.25
N GLU A 128 -5.93 -15.86 -21.96
CA GLU A 128 -5.02 -15.12 -22.84
C GLU A 128 -3.57 -15.67 -22.80
N ASN A 129 -3.19 -16.43 -21.77
CA ASN A 129 -1.88 -17.09 -21.67
C ASN A 129 -2.02 -18.59 -21.34
N PRO A 130 -2.30 -19.46 -22.35
CA PRO A 130 -2.50 -20.89 -22.13
C PRO A 130 -1.25 -21.65 -21.67
N LYS A 131 -0.05 -21.03 -21.70
CA LYS A 131 1.23 -21.66 -21.32
C LYS A 131 1.50 -21.77 -19.82
N SER A 132 0.60 -21.30 -18.94
CA SER A 132 0.76 -21.39 -17.48
C SER A 132 0.02 -22.57 -16.84
N LYS A 133 -0.67 -23.40 -17.64
CA LYS A 133 -1.18 -24.69 -17.19
C LYS A 133 -0.04 -25.72 -17.28
N SER A 134 0.83 -25.72 -16.27
CA SER A 134 1.71 -26.85 -15.96
C SER A 134 0.98 -27.84 -15.08
#